data_AF-A0A1I3VC23-F1
#
_entry.id   AF-A0A1I3VC23-F1
#
_cell.length_a   1.000
_cell.length_b   1.000
_cell.length_c   1.000
_cell.angle_alpha   90.00
_cell.angle_beta   90.00
_cell.angle_gamma   90.00
#
_symmetry.space_group_name_H-M   'P 1'
#
loop_
_entity.id
_entity.type
_entity.pdbx_description
1 polymer ?
#
loop_
_entity_poly.entity_id
_entity_poly.type
_entity_poly.pdbx_seq_one_letter_code
_entity_poly.pdbx_strand_id
1 'polypeptide(L)'
;MEKTFEILKREEVSSKNQQIFDQLKKAMGAVPNLYSTLAYSENALEAYMNLENSKTSLTRKEAEAATLVVSEVNNCVYCLSAHTMVAKLNGFTEEQTLEIRGGSAGFDKKLDALVKLAKQLSEKRNPGDGTLVAAFFEAGYTKENLIDLIVHIGDRTISNILHAVTQVPNEFPLAKRIN
;
A
#
# COMPACT_ATOMS: atom_id res chain seq x y z
N MET A 1 -22.75 -8.78 20.64
CA MET A 1 -22.78 -8.90 19.17
C MET A 1 -21.69 -7.98 18.64
N GLU A 2 -20.61 -8.54 18.11
CA GLU A 2 -19.61 -7.75 17.39
C GLU A 2 -20.29 -7.10 16.19
N LYS A 3 -20.03 -5.82 15.95
CA LYS A 3 -20.52 -5.13 14.75
C LYS A 3 -19.60 -5.54 13.59
N THR A 4 -20.06 -6.43 12.72
CA THR A 4 -19.35 -6.83 11.50
C THR A 4 -19.40 -5.70 10.46
N PHE A 5 -18.32 -5.51 9.71
CA PHE A 5 -18.28 -4.62 8.55
C PHE A 5 -18.68 -5.42 7.30
N GLU A 6 -19.86 -5.13 6.76
CA GLU A 6 -20.36 -5.73 5.52
C GLU A 6 -19.80 -4.99 4.30
N ILE A 7 -19.82 -5.65 3.14
CA ILE A 7 -19.46 -5.00 1.88
C ILE A 7 -20.65 -4.14 1.42
N LEU A 8 -20.47 -2.83 1.50
CA LEU A 8 -21.46 -1.85 1.06
C LEU A 8 -21.58 -1.85 -0.47
N LYS A 9 -22.82 -1.88 -0.94
CA LYS A 9 -23.21 -1.65 -2.33
C LYS A 9 -23.39 -0.16 -2.60
N ARG A 10 -23.46 0.19 -3.88
CA ARG A 10 -23.62 1.58 -4.33
C ARG A 10 -24.86 2.23 -3.72
N GLU A 11 -25.98 1.55 -3.68
CA GLU A 11 -27.25 2.05 -3.14
C GLU A 11 -27.27 2.23 -1.61
N GLU A 12 -26.27 1.69 -0.91
CA GLU A 12 -26.15 1.72 0.55
C GLU A 12 -25.25 2.86 1.06
N VAL A 13 -24.60 3.59 0.15
CA VAL A 13 -23.68 4.69 0.49
C VAL A 13 -24.25 6.05 0.10
N SER A 14 -23.69 7.12 0.68
CA SER A 14 -24.07 8.50 0.39
C SER A 14 -23.94 8.84 -1.10
N SER A 15 -24.71 9.82 -1.60
CA SER A 15 -24.66 10.26 -3.01
C SER A 15 -23.25 10.64 -3.47
N LYS A 16 -22.42 11.16 -2.56
CA LYS A 16 -21.01 11.47 -2.80
C LYS A 16 -20.20 10.19 -3.01
N ASN A 17 -20.31 9.21 -2.12
CA ASN A 17 -19.61 7.93 -2.24
C ASN A 17 -20.09 7.12 -3.45
N GLN A 18 -21.35 7.28 -3.88
CA GLN A 18 -21.86 6.68 -5.12
C GLN A 18 -21.08 7.13 -6.36
N GLN A 19 -20.77 8.42 -6.45
CA GLN A 19 -19.98 8.95 -7.56
C GLN A 19 -18.56 8.38 -7.57
N ILE A 20 -17.96 8.21 -6.39
CA ILE A 20 -16.63 7.60 -6.25
C ILE A 20 -16.68 6.10 -6.62
N PHE A 21 -17.72 5.38 -6.19
CA PHE A 21 -17.93 3.97 -6.58
C PHE A 21 -18.06 3.81 -8.10
N ASP A 22 -18.79 4.72 -8.76
CA ASP A 22 -18.93 4.69 -10.22
C ASP A 22 -17.59 4.92 -10.94
N GLN A 23 -16.76 5.82 -10.42
CA GLN A 23 -15.41 6.07 -10.94
C GLN A 23 -14.49 4.86 -10.74
N LEU A 24 -14.49 4.26 -9.54
CA LEU A 24 -13.72 3.06 -9.23
C LEU A 24 -14.13 1.88 -10.12
N LYS A 25 -15.45 1.64 -10.27
CA LYS A 25 -15.97 0.59 -11.14
C LYS A 25 -15.56 0.82 -12.60
N LYS A 26 -15.57 2.06 -13.08
CA LYS A 26 -15.12 2.39 -14.43
C LYS A 26 -13.61 2.17 -14.62
N ALA A 27 -12.80 2.48 -13.62
CA ALA A 27 -11.34 2.36 -13.68
C ALA A 27 -10.82 0.93 -13.47
N MET A 28 -11.48 0.15 -12.60
CA MET A 28 -10.99 -1.13 -12.10
C MET A 28 -11.93 -2.31 -12.41
N GLY A 29 -13.10 -2.06 -12.99
CA GLY A 29 -14.15 -3.06 -13.27
C GLY A 29 -15.06 -3.36 -12.09
N ALA A 30 -14.58 -3.17 -10.86
CA ALA A 30 -15.33 -3.33 -9.61
C ALA A 30 -14.83 -2.32 -8.55
N VAL A 31 -15.57 -2.20 -7.44
CA VAL A 31 -15.13 -1.45 -6.25
C VAL A 31 -14.39 -2.43 -5.33
N PRO A 32 -13.09 -2.25 -5.06
CA PRO A 32 -12.39 -3.05 -4.07
C PRO A 32 -13.07 -3.00 -2.69
N ASN A 33 -13.08 -4.12 -1.99
CA ASN A 33 -13.80 -4.26 -0.73
C ASN A 33 -13.28 -3.29 0.34
N LEU A 34 -11.97 -3.01 0.35
CA LEU A 34 -11.36 -2.01 1.23
C LEU A 34 -11.93 -0.59 0.99
N TYR A 35 -12.15 -0.20 -0.28
CA TYR A 35 -12.77 1.09 -0.62
C TYR A 35 -14.25 1.12 -0.27
N SER A 36 -14.94 -0.02 -0.40
CA SER A 36 -16.30 -0.16 0.12
C SER A 36 -16.35 0.07 1.64
N THR A 37 -15.35 -0.44 2.37
CA THR A 37 -15.26 -0.24 3.82
C THR A 37 -15.00 1.22 4.21
N LEU A 38 -14.18 1.97 3.46
CA LEU A 38 -14.01 3.41 3.69
C LEU A 38 -15.32 4.20 3.53
N ALA A 39 -16.26 3.67 2.73
CA ALA A 39 -17.54 4.32 2.46
C ALA A 39 -18.54 4.28 3.63
N TYR A 40 -18.24 3.55 4.72
CA TYR A 40 -18.94 3.70 6.00
C TYR A 40 -18.82 5.13 6.56
N SER A 41 -17.82 5.90 6.09
CA SER A 41 -17.71 7.34 6.35
C SER A 41 -18.08 8.15 5.11
N GLU A 42 -18.83 9.23 5.30
CA GLU A 42 -19.10 10.21 4.24
C GLU A 42 -17.85 11.00 3.79
N ASN A 43 -16.76 10.92 4.58
CA ASN A 43 -15.54 11.69 4.38
C ASN A 43 -14.33 10.83 4.01
N ALA A 44 -14.19 9.65 4.63
CA ALA A 44 -12.94 8.89 4.57
C ALA A 44 -12.60 8.39 3.15
N LEU A 45 -13.59 7.93 2.38
CA LEU A 45 -13.34 7.43 1.03
C LEU A 45 -12.74 8.49 0.11
N GLU A 46 -13.32 9.70 0.06
CA GLU A 46 -12.78 10.78 -0.76
C GLU A 46 -11.39 11.23 -0.28
N ALA A 47 -11.21 11.38 1.04
CA ALA A 47 -9.93 11.77 1.60
C ALA A 47 -8.83 10.77 1.25
N TYR A 48 -9.14 9.48 1.34
CA TYR A 48 -8.22 8.40 0.98
C TYR A 48 -7.92 8.38 -0.53
N MET A 49 -8.94 8.51 -1.38
CA MET A 49 -8.75 8.58 -2.83
C MET A 49 -7.91 9.79 -3.25
N ASN A 50 -8.03 10.92 -2.57
CA ASN A 50 -7.19 12.09 -2.83
C ASN A 50 -5.73 11.85 -2.47
N LEU A 51 -5.47 11.08 -1.39
CA LEU A 51 -4.13 10.67 -1.02
C LEU A 51 -3.54 9.68 -2.03
N GLU A 52 -4.30 8.65 -2.42
CA GLU A 52 -3.90 7.65 -3.42
C GLU A 52 -3.59 8.25 -4.79
N ASN A 53 -4.35 9.28 -5.19
CA ASN A 53 -4.16 9.98 -6.46
C ASN A 53 -3.15 11.13 -6.38
N SER A 54 -2.53 11.35 -5.22
CA SER A 54 -1.52 12.40 -5.07
C SER A 54 -0.30 12.12 -5.95
N LYS A 55 0.32 13.19 -6.47
CA LYS A 55 1.53 13.05 -7.27
C LYS A 55 2.70 12.67 -6.38
N THR A 56 3.57 11.82 -6.91
CA THR A 56 4.80 11.39 -6.25
C THR A 56 5.96 11.39 -7.25
N SER A 57 7.15 11.64 -6.73
CA SER A 57 8.44 11.49 -7.40
C SER A 57 8.92 10.04 -7.49
N LEU A 58 8.26 9.10 -6.79
CA LEU A 58 8.53 7.67 -6.91
C LEU A 58 7.97 7.12 -8.22
N THR A 59 8.71 6.24 -8.87
CA THR A 59 8.16 5.46 -9.99
C THR A 59 7.11 4.47 -9.50
N ARG A 60 6.24 4.00 -10.40
CA ARG A 60 5.25 2.96 -10.06
C ARG A 60 5.88 1.69 -9.46
N LYS A 61 7.05 1.29 -9.97
CA LYS A 61 7.79 0.13 -9.42
C LYS A 61 8.29 0.38 -8.00
N GLU A 62 8.83 1.57 -7.73
CA GLU A 62 9.32 1.95 -6.39
C GLU A 62 8.19 2.05 -5.37
N ALA A 63 7.06 2.67 -5.75
CA ALA A 63 5.87 2.75 -4.91
C ALA A 63 5.33 1.35 -4.56
N GLU A 64 5.22 0.44 -5.53
CA GLU A 64 4.79 -0.94 -5.25
C GLU A 64 5.79 -1.70 -4.38
N ALA A 65 7.10 -1.51 -4.57
CA ALA A 65 8.10 -2.14 -3.73
C ALA A 65 8.00 -1.68 -2.27
N ALA A 66 7.83 -0.36 -2.04
CA ALA A 66 7.55 0.18 -0.71
C ALA A 66 6.24 -0.39 -0.14
N THR A 67 5.17 -0.48 -0.95
CA THR A 67 3.90 -1.04 -0.51
C THR A 67 4.02 -2.47 -0.01
N LEU A 68 4.74 -3.32 -0.76
CA LEU A 68 4.93 -4.72 -0.41
C LEU A 68 5.62 -4.89 0.94
N VAL A 69 6.75 -4.19 1.15
CA VAL A 69 7.51 -4.31 2.40
C VAL A 69 6.78 -3.69 3.59
N VAL A 70 6.09 -2.56 3.41
CA VAL A 70 5.27 -1.93 4.47
C VAL A 70 4.11 -2.85 4.87
N SER A 71 3.43 -3.43 3.89
CA SER A 71 2.30 -4.34 4.13
C SER A 71 2.73 -5.65 4.79
N GLU A 72 3.94 -6.13 4.51
CA GLU A 72 4.53 -7.27 5.19
C GLU A 72 4.82 -6.95 6.67
N VAL A 73 5.50 -5.83 6.94
CA VAL A 73 5.77 -5.36 8.31
C VAL A 73 4.49 -5.23 9.13
N ASN A 74 3.42 -4.74 8.50
CA ASN A 74 2.12 -4.54 9.14
C ASN A 74 1.22 -5.80 9.14
N ASN A 75 1.68 -6.93 8.60
CA ASN A 75 0.93 -8.18 8.48
C ASN A 75 -0.44 -8.04 7.75
N CYS A 76 -0.55 -7.16 6.75
CA CYS A 76 -1.80 -6.97 6.01
C CYS A 76 -1.95 -7.98 4.85
N VAL A 77 -2.62 -9.11 5.07
CA VAL A 77 -2.82 -10.14 4.02
C VAL A 77 -3.62 -9.65 2.81
N TYR A 78 -4.65 -8.83 3.02
CA TYR A 78 -5.42 -8.20 1.94
C TYR A 78 -4.50 -7.35 1.05
N CYS A 79 -3.72 -6.48 1.68
CA CYS A 79 -2.85 -5.54 0.99
C CYS A 79 -1.73 -6.28 0.25
N LEU A 80 -1.14 -7.29 0.88
CA LEU A 80 -0.16 -8.17 0.24
C LEU A 80 -0.74 -8.88 -0.98
N SER A 81 -1.98 -9.38 -0.91
CA SER A 81 -2.65 -10.08 -2.01
C SER A 81 -2.91 -9.14 -3.19
N ALA A 82 -3.48 -7.96 -2.92
CA ALA A 82 -3.72 -6.94 -3.94
C ALA A 82 -2.42 -6.46 -4.59
N HIS A 83 -1.45 -6.04 -3.78
CA HIS A 83 -0.23 -5.40 -4.29
C HIS A 83 0.79 -6.39 -4.84
N THR A 84 0.75 -7.68 -4.47
CA THR A 84 1.55 -8.69 -5.18
C THR A 84 1.07 -8.82 -6.63
N MET A 85 -0.25 -8.80 -6.87
CA MET A 85 -0.80 -8.79 -8.22
C MET A 85 -0.37 -7.53 -8.99
N VAL A 86 -0.51 -6.34 -8.38
CA VAL A 86 -0.13 -5.06 -9.02
C VAL A 86 1.38 -4.98 -9.29
N ALA A 87 2.21 -5.40 -8.35
CA ALA A 87 3.66 -5.46 -8.51
C ALA A 87 4.06 -6.32 -9.72
N LYS A 88 3.41 -7.47 -9.91
CA LYS A 88 3.65 -8.35 -11.06
C LYS A 88 3.19 -7.72 -12.38
N LEU A 89 2.06 -7.03 -12.39
CA LEU A 89 1.62 -6.25 -13.56
C LEU A 89 2.60 -5.12 -13.89
N ASN A 90 3.28 -4.56 -12.90
CA ASN A 90 4.34 -3.58 -13.06
C ASN A 90 5.71 -4.22 -13.41
N GLY A 91 5.77 -5.54 -13.61
CA GLY A 91 6.95 -6.23 -14.14
C GLY A 91 7.95 -6.70 -13.08
N PHE A 92 7.51 -6.98 -11.86
CA PHE A 92 8.25 -7.83 -10.92
C PHE A 92 7.93 -9.31 -11.13
N THR A 93 8.91 -10.20 -10.90
CA THR A 93 8.64 -11.64 -10.79
C THR A 93 8.09 -11.98 -9.40
N GLU A 94 7.53 -13.17 -9.23
CA GLU A 94 7.08 -13.65 -7.92
C GLU A 94 8.25 -13.74 -6.92
N GLU A 95 9.43 -14.15 -7.38
CA GLU A 95 10.63 -14.25 -6.55
C GLU A 95 11.07 -12.86 -6.07
N GLN A 96 11.01 -11.86 -6.96
CA GLN A 96 11.33 -10.47 -6.61
C GLN A 96 10.31 -9.90 -5.61
N THR A 97 9.02 -10.18 -5.74
CA THR A 97 8.03 -9.70 -4.76
C THR A 97 8.25 -10.31 -3.39
N LEU A 98 8.63 -11.60 -3.31
CA LEU A 98 8.96 -12.26 -2.05
C LEU A 98 10.22 -11.68 -1.41
N GLU A 99 11.26 -11.41 -2.22
CA GLU A 99 12.50 -10.79 -1.73
C GLU A 99 12.24 -9.38 -1.16
N ILE A 100 11.48 -8.55 -1.90
CA ILE A 100 11.09 -7.20 -1.47
C ILE A 100 10.37 -7.25 -0.11
N ARG A 101 9.42 -8.18 0.04
CA ARG A 101 8.68 -8.36 1.30
C ARG A 101 9.59 -8.76 2.46
N GLY A 102 10.64 -9.52 2.18
CA GLY A 102 11.71 -9.82 3.15
C GLY A 102 12.57 -8.61 3.55
N GLY A 103 12.44 -7.48 2.87
CA GLY A 103 13.19 -6.25 3.17
C GLY A 103 14.45 -6.06 2.33
N SER A 104 14.56 -6.71 1.17
CA SER A 104 15.70 -6.58 0.28
C SER A 104 15.29 -6.58 -1.19
N ALA A 105 16.13 -6.01 -2.04
CA ALA A 105 15.99 -6.13 -3.49
C ALA A 105 17.38 -6.24 -4.14
N GLY A 106 18.10 -7.33 -3.86
CA GLY A 106 19.47 -7.57 -4.33
C GLY A 106 19.63 -7.56 -5.85
N PHE A 107 18.53 -7.70 -6.60
CA PHE A 107 18.50 -7.55 -8.04
C PHE A 107 18.56 -6.09 -8.55
N ASP A 108 18.33 -5.09 -7.67
CA ASP A 108 18.39 -3.66 -8.00
C ASP A 108 18.87 -2.84 -6.80
N LYS A 109 20.12 -2.37 -6.85
CA LYS A 109 20.76 -1.63 -5.74
C LYS A 109 20.00 -0.36 -5.34
N LYS A 110 19.37 0.32 -6.31
CA LYS A 110 18.63 1.55 -6.01
C LYS A 110 17.35 1.19 -5.26
N LEU A 111 16.61 0.21 -5.79
CA LEU A 111 15.39 -0.28 -5.14
C LEU A 111 15.65 -0.87 -3.74
N ASP A 112 16.78 -1.57 -3.55
CA ASP A 112 17.18 -2.17 -2.28
C ASP A 112 17.32 -1.11 -1.16
N ALA A 113 17.89 0.05 -1.48
CA ALA A 113 18.01 1.15 -0.54
C ALA A 113 16.63 1.70 -0.12
N LEU A 114 15.70 1.80 -1.06
CA LEU A 114 14.32 2.21 -0.79
C LEU A 114 13.57 1.20 0.08
N VAL A 115 13.65 -0.09 -0.26
CA VAL A 115 12.96 -1.17 0.48
C VAL A 115 13.47 -1.28 1.90
N LYS A 116 14.80 -1.23 2.11
CA LYS A 116 15.40 -1.28 3.45
C LYS A 116 14.99 -0.09 4.32
N LEU A 117 15.01 1.12 3.76
CA LEU A 117 14.59 2.30 4.50
C LEU A 117 13.09 2.24 4.82
N ALA A 118 12.25 1.84 3.86
CA ALA A 118 10.80 1.69 4.06
C ALA A 118 10.49 0.69 5.19
N LYS A 119 11.20 -0.46 5.21
CA LYS A 119 11.08 -1.46 6.29
C LYS A 119 11.45 -0.86 7.65
N GLN A 120 12.61 -0.23 7.77
CA GLN A 120 13.08 0.37 9.02
C GLN A 120 12.09 1.41 9.55
N LEU A 121 11.61 2.32 8.69
CA LEU A 121 10.66 3.35 9.08
C LEU A 121 9.30 2.78 9.47
N SER A 122 8.87 1.69 8.85
CA SER A 122 7.62 1.01 9.20
C SER A 122 7.73 0.27 10.54
N GLU A 123 8.84 -0.43 10.78
CA GLU A 123 9.05 -1.23 12.00
C GLU A 123 9.33 -0.35 13.22
N LYS A 124 10.15 0.69 13.07
CA LYS A 124 10.71 1.46 14.18
C LYS A 124 10.18 2.88 14.28
N ARG A 125 9.55 3.40 13.23
CA ARG A 125 9.08 4.82 13.15
C ARG A 125 10.21 5.83 13.41
N ASN A 126 11.45 5.43 13.16
CA ASN A 126 12.67 6.19 13.41
C ASN A 126 13.78 5.71 12.44
N PRO A 127 14.57 6.62 11.83
CA PRO A 127 15.70 6.26 10.98
C PRO A 127 16.86 5.54 11.70
N GLY A 128 16.84 5.40 13.03
CA GLY A 128 17.94 4.81 13.78
C GLY A 128 19.13 5.75 13.84
N ASP A 129 20.33 5.27 13.47
CA ASP A 129 21.54 6.08 13.39
C ASP A 129 21.64 6.90 12.09
N GLY A 130 20.67 6.78 11.18
CA GLY A 130 20.66 7.47 9.89
C GLY A 130 21.40 6.75 8.76
N THR A 131 22.00 5.59 9.01
CA THR A 131 22.77 4.84 8.00
C THR A 131 21.93 4.51 6.75
N LEU A 132 20.68 4.07 6.93
CA LEU A 132 19.79 3.76 5.81
C LEU A 132 19.32 5.01 5.06
N VAL A 133 19.22 6.16 5.75
CA VAL A 133 18.89 7.43 5.11
C VAL A 133 20.05 7.90 4.22
N ALA A 134 21.29 7.76 4.71
CA ALA A 134 22.48 8.05 3.91
C ALA A 134 22.55 7.13 2.67
N ALA A 135 22.38 5.82 2.86
CA ALA A 135 22.38 4.85 1.76
C ALA A 135 21.29 5.13 0.71
N PHE A 136 20.11 5.59 1.14
CA PHE A 136 19.03 6.01 0.25
C PHE A 136 19.47 7.17 -0.66
N PHE A 137 20.12 8.20 -0.11
CA PHE A 137 20.65 9.29 -0.93
C PHE A 137 21.83 8.88 -1.81
N GLU A 138 22.73 8.04 -1.31
CA GLU A 138 23.85 7.49 -2.09
C GLU A 138 23.39 6.66 -3.30
N ALA A 139 22.25 5.98 -3.17
CA ALA A 139 21.58 5.26 -4.25
C ALA A 139 20.97 6.18 -5.33
N GLY A 140 21.05 7.50 -5.15
CA GLY A 140 20.60 8.50 -6.11
C GLY A 140 19.15 8.95 -5.92
N TYR A 141 18.54 8.70 -4.75
CA TYR A 141 17.30 9.34 -4.37
C TYR A 141 17.52 10.77 -3.88
N THR A 142 16.48 11.59 -3.97
CA THR A 142 16.49 12.98 -3.54
C THR A 142 15.72 13.17 -2.23
N LYS A 143 15.79 14.37 -1.66
CA LYS A 143 14.95 14.76 -0.51
C LYS A 143 13.46 14.67 -0.84
N GLU A 144 13.07 14.97 -2.08
CA GLU A 144 11.69 14.84 -2.55
C GLU A 144 11.24 13.37 -2.48
N ASN A 145 12.07 12.44 -2.99
CA ASN A 145 11.78 11.00 -2.90
C ASN A 145 11.65 10.52 -1.46
N LEU A 146 12.46 11.04 -0.53
CA LEU A 146 12.38 10.67 0.88
C LEU A 146 11.05 11.11 1.50
N ILE A 147 10.62 12.35 1.25
CA ILE A 147 9.35 12.85 1.78
C ILE A 147 8.18 12.07 1.19
N ASP A 148 8.22 11.79 -0.11
CA ASP A 148 7.18 10.99 -0.77
C ASP A 148 7.13 9.57 -0.25
N LEU A 149 8.28 8.94 0.02
CA LEU A 149 8.34 7.63 0.66
C LEU A 149 7.67 7.64 2.04
N ILE A 150 7.88 8.69 2.85
CA ILE A 150 7.26 8.81 4.18
C ILE A 150 5.74 8.96 4.06
N VAL A 151 5.26 9.77 3.12
CA VAL A 151 3.81 9.92 2.85
C VAL A 151 3.22 8.59 2.38
N HIS A 152 3.93 7.88 1.50
CA HIS A 152 3.53 6.56 1.00
C HIS A 152 3.42 5.51 2.12
N ILE A 153 4.38 5.50 3.07
CA ILE A 153 4.30 4.65 4.27
C ILE A 153 3.05 4.98 5.09
N GLY A 154 2.71 6.27 5.23
CA GLY A 154 1.51 6.73 5.93
C GLY A 154 0.22 6.23 5.26
N ASP A 155 0.11 6.39 3.95
CA ASP A 155 -1.00 5.87 3.15
C ASP A 155 -1.16 4.34 3.33
N ARG A 156 -0.09 3.57 3.13
CA ARG A 156 -0.13 2.11 3.33
C ARG A 156 -0.51 1.73 4.76
N THR A 157 -0.06 2.49 5.74
CA THR A 157 -0.44 2.27 7.14
C THR A 157 -1.95 2.45 7.35
N ILE A 158 -2.60 3.42 6.69
CA ILE A 158 -4.06 3.62 6.76
C ILE A 158 -4.79 2.39 6.26
N SER A 159 -4.47 1.90 5.05
CA SER A 159 -5.14 0.73 4.47
C SER A 159 -4.87 -0.55 5.26
N ASN A 160 -3.64 -0.73 5.76
CA ASN A 160 -3.26 -1.88 6.58
C ASN A 160 -4.03 -1.91 7.90
N ILE A 161 -4.13 -0.78 8.62
CA ILE A 161 -4.90 -0.68 9.86
C ILE A 161 -6.39 -0.89 9.59
N LEU A 162 -6.92 -0.31 8.50
CA LEU A 162 -8.32 -0.49 8.13
C LEU A 162 -8.65 -1.97 7.99
N HIS A 163 -7.86 -2.73 7.21
CA HIS A 163 -8.06 -4.17 7.08
C HIS A 163 -7.86 -4.91 8.42
N ALA A 164 -6.85 -4.56 9.21
CA ALA A 164 -6.62 -5.19 10.51
C ALA A 164 -7.81 -5.04 11.47
N VAL A 165 -8.51 -3.89 11.43
CA VAL A 165 -9.67 -3.63 12.29
C VAL A 165 -10.96 -4.22 11.71
N THR A 166 -11.19 -4.09 10.41
CA THR A 166 -12.47 -4.45 9.80
C THR A 166 -12.53 -5.87 9.29
N GLN A 167 -11.37 -6.52 9.12
CA GLN A 167 -11.22 -7.87 8.57
C GLN A 167 -11.98 -8.04 7.24
N VAL A 168 -11.96 -6.96 6.43
CA VAL A 168 -12.67 -6.93 5.15
C VAL A 168 -12.30 -8.15 4.29
N PRO A 169 -13.29 -8.87 3.71
CA PRO A 169 -13.05 -10.01 2.84
C PRO A 169 -12.07 -9.71 1.70
N ASN A 170 -11.13 -10.62 1.47
CA ASN A 170 -10.16 -10.51 0.38
C ASN A 170 -10.69 -11.12 -0.93
N GLU A 171 -10.73 -10.30 -1.98
CA GLU A 171 -11.15 -10.66 -3.34
C GLU A 171 -10.00 -11.01 -4.29
N PHE A 172 -8.75 -10.87 -3.83
CA PHE A 172 -7.56 -11.10 -4.65
C PHE A 172 -6.99 -12.52 -4.47
N PRO A 173 -6.20 -13.04 -5.42
CA PRO A 173 -5.42 -14.25 -5.19
C PRO A 173 -4.54 -14.09 -3.95
N LEU A 174 -4.60 -15.05 -3.03
CA LEU A 174 -3.84 -14.98 -1.78
C LEU A 174 -2.35 -14.87 -2.06
N ALA A 175 -1.70 -13.88 -1.46
CA ALA A 175 -0.25 -13.75 -1.50
C ALA A 175 0.41 -14.98 -0.85
N LYS A 176 1.49 -15.46 -1.46
CA LYS A 176 2.36 -16.49 -0.84
C LYS A 176 2.91 -15.96 0.47
N ARG A 177 3.05 -16.81 1.48
CA ARG A 177 3.71 -16.42 2.74
C ARG A 177 5.22 -16.44 2.57
N ILE A 178 5.89 -15.49 3.20
CA ILE A 178 7.33 -15.60 3.48
C ILE A 178 7.46 -16.21 4.88
N ASN A 179 8.44 -17.11 5.06
CA ASN A 179 8.68 -17.79 6.33
C ASN A 179 9.58 -16.97 7.24
#